data_AF-A0A3M2A6P0-F1
#
_entry.id   AF-A0A3M2A6P0-F1
#
_cell.length_a   1.000
_cell.length_b   1.000
_cell.length_c   1.000
_cell.angle_alpha   90.00
_cell.angle_beta   90.00
_cell.angle_gamma   90.00
#
_symmetry.space_group_name_H-M   'P 1'
#
loop_
_entity.id
_entity.type
_entity.pdbx_description
1 polymer ?
#
loop_
_entity_poly.entity_id
_entity_poly.type
_entity_poly.pdbx_seq_one_letter_code
_entity_poly.pdbx_strand_id
1 'polypeptide(L)'
;MPLAPAMSLLVTSPLMSPAGYTLAVKNLGPYWANAELAAAVLMGLFAGMVTHWFETRGLRLETLFRKELPQGNFHDPDYPEEILRCHCNEMLSKRVEARGGHPVLVYLAKAWEGGVKVGKYVLLGLLISVVAQRYVPNEWIDRLLVSGSPLSVLGLTVAVVPLHITQITATAILFGFSDLAVSRAAGMAFLVGGPVTALPVMGVFVTLFRPRLLALYLGICLVGTLLVAWSFQALGWVGL
;
A
#
# COMPACT_ATOMS: atom_id res chain seq x y z
N MET A 1 19.29 -7.39 12.49
CA MET A 1 19.48 -7.03 11.06
C MET A 1 19.72 -5.53 10.97
N PRO A 2 20.57 -5.02 10.05
CA PRO A 2 20.74 -3.57 9.86
C PRO A 2 19.41 -2.90 9.43
N LEU A 3 19.12 -1.69 9.91
CA LEU A 3 17.83 -1.00 9.66
C LEU A 3 17.70 -0.63 8.18
N ALA A 4 18.79 -0.18 7.55
CA ALA A 4 18.76 0.30 6.17
C ALA A 4 18.25 -0.74 5.16
N PRO A 5 18.78 -1.98 5.08
CA PRO A 5 18.22 -3.01 4.22
C PRO A 5 16.78 -3.39 4.58
N ALA A 6 16.43 -3.42 5.88
CA ALA A 6 15.06 -3.70 6.31
C ALA A 6 14.08 -2.64 5.82
N MET A 7 14.43 -1.35 5.96
CA MET A 7 13.61 -0.23 5.50
C MET A 7 13.46 -0.20 3.98
N SER A 8 14.54 -0.52 3.25
CA SER A 8 14.49 -0.67 1.79
C SER A 8 13.45 -1.70 1.36
N LEU A 9 13.44 -2.88 2.00
CA LEU A 9 12.48 -3.94 1.73
C LEU A 9 11.05 -3.58 2.17
N LEU A 10 10.90 -2.95 3.34
CA LEU A 10 9.60 -2.52 3.87
C LEU A 10 8.92 -1.47 3.00
N VAL A 11 9.69 -0.56 2.38
CA VAL A 11 9.15 0.43 1.43
C VAL A 11 8.86 -0.18 0.06
N THR A 12 9.72 -1.08 -0.43
CA THR A 12 9.59 -1.66 -1.78
C THR A 12 8.49 -2.72 -1.86
N SER A 13 8.33 -3.54 -0.81
CA SER A 13 7.40 -4.68 -0.82
C SER A 13 5.92 -4.34 -1.11
N PRO A 14 5.33 -3.24 -0.58
CA PRO A 14 3.97 -2.89 -0.96
C PRO A 14 3.86 -2.18 -2.31
N LEU A 15 4.96 -1.64 -2.84
CA LEU A 15 4.99 -0.90 -4.10
C LEU A 15 4.92 -1.83 -5.31
N MET A 16 5.60 -2.98 -5.26
CA MET A 16 5.67 -3.84 -6.43
C MET A 16 5.62 -5.32 -6.07
N SER A 17 4.75 -6.03 -6.78
CA SER A 17 4.63 -7.48 -6.76
C SER A 17 4.47 -8.03 -8.18
N PRO A 18 4.81 -9.30 -8.46
CA PRO A 18 4.62 -9.88 -9.79
C PRO A 18 3.16 -9.81 -10.28
N ALA A 19 2.20 -10.01 -9.38
CA ALA A 19 0.78 -9.91 -9.70
C ALA A 19 0.35 -8.45 -9.95
N GLY A 20 0.81 -7.50 -9.13
CA GLY A 20 0.56 -6.08 -9.34
C GLY A 20 1.15 -5.57 -10.66
N TYR A 21 2.38 -5.97 -10.99
CA TYR A 21 3.03 -5.61 -12.25
C TYR A 21 2.25 -6.11 -13.47
N THR A 22 1.85 -7.39 -13.48
CA THR A 22 1.09 -7.96 -14.60
C THR A 22 -0.26 -7.28 -14.80
N LEU A 23 -0.94 -6.89 -13.70
CA LEU A 23 -2.16 -6.09 -13.76
C LEU A 23 -1.90 -4.66 -14.24
N ALA A 24 -0.81 -4.03 -13.82
CA ALA A 24 -0.42 -2.71 -14.28
C ALA A 24 -0.13 -2.69 -15.79
N VAL A 25 0.59 -3.68 -16.30
CA VAL A 25 0.84 -3.85 -17.75
C VAL A 25 -0.48 -4.00 -18.50
N LYS A 26 -1.42 -4.79 -17.97
CA LYS A 26 -2.71 -5.03 -18.63
C LYS A 26 -3.60 -3.79 -18.64
N ASN A 27 -3.67 -3.06 -17.52
CA ASN A 27 -4.65 -1.99 -17.34
C ASN A 27 -4.09 -0.63 -17.80
N LEU A 28 -2.86 -0.29 -17.41
CA LEU A 28 -2.24 1.00 -17.69
C LEU A 28 -1.24 0.95 -18.85
N GLY A 29 -0.91 -0.25 -19.33
CA GLY A 29 0.10 -0.46 -20.35
C GLY A 29 1.52 -0.64 -19.78
N PRO A 30 2.46 -1.09 -20.62
CA PRO A 30 3.83 -1.39 -20.21
C PRO A 30 4.60 -0.15 -19.75
N TYR A 31 4.23 1.05 -20.22
CA TYR A 31 4.90 2.29 -19.83
C TYR A 31 4.73 2.56 -18.32
N TRP A 32 3.49 2.63 -17.86
CA TRP A 32 3.18 2.88 -16.45
C TRP A 32 3.68 1.76 -15.54
N ALA A 33 3.58 0.51 -15.96
CA ALA A 33 4.08 -0.61 -15.18
C ALA A 33 5.60 -0.57 -14.97
N ASN A 34 6.37 -0.27 -16.03
CA ASN A 34 7.82 -0.12 -15.92
C ASN A 34 8.21 1.13 -15.12
N ALA A 35 7.45 2.22 -15.25
CA ALA A 35 7.64 3.43 -14.45
C ALA A 35 7.48 3.14 -12.95
N GLU A 36 6.41 2.43 -12.58
CA GLU A 36 6.13 2.01 -11.20
C GLU A 36 7.22 1.06 -10.68
N LEU A 37 7.70 0.13 -11.51
CA LEU A 37 8.79 -0.79 -11.15
C LEU A 37 10.09 -0.02 -10.89
N ALA A 38 10.47 0.89 -11.78
CA ALA A 38 11.65 1.73 -11.61
C ALA A 38 11.52 2.62 -10.36
N ALA A 39 10.34 3.21 -10.14
CA ALA A 39 10.05 3.98 -8.94
C ALA A 39 10.17 3.14 -7.67
N ALA A 40 9.68 1.90 -7.66
CA ALA A 40 9.80 1.01 -6.51
C ALA A 40 11.26 0.71 -6.16
N VAL A 41 12.11 0.45 -7.17
CA VAL A 41 13.54 0.23 -6.97
C VAL A 41 14.23 1.49 -6.43
N LEU A 42 13.96 2.65 -7.03
CA LEU A 42 14.53 3.93 -6.59
C LEU A 42 14.07 4.30 -5.18
N MET A 43 12.81 4.07 -4.84
CA MET A 43 12.27 4.25 -3.49
C MET A 43 12.94 3.34 -2.48
N GLY A 44 13.18 2.08 -2.82
CA GLY A 44 13.92 1.16 -1.97
C GLY A 44 15.34 1.62 -1.69
N LEU A 45 16.06 2.08 -2.72
CA LEU A 45 17.43 2.60 -2.59
C LEU A 45 17.45 3.90 -1.75
N PHE A 46 16.52 4.81 -2.04
CA PHE A 46 16.36 6.05 -1.30
C PHE A 46 16.07 5.79 0.18
N ALA A 47 15.10 4.92 0.48
CA ALA A 47 14.76 4.54 1.85
C ALA A 47 15.93 3.93 2.60
N GLY A 48 16.67 3.02 1.97
CA GLY A 48 17.87 2.42 2.55
C GLY A 48 18.97 3.45 2.82
N MET A 49 19.24 4.33 1.87
CA MET A 49 20.29 5.36 1.99
C MET A 49 19.96 6.40 3.06
N VAL A 50 18.73 6.91 3.09
CA VAL A 50 18.27 7.86 4.11
C VAL A 50 18.34 7.20 5.49
N THR A 51 17.87 5.97 5.61
CA THR A 51 17.91 5.23 6.87
C THR A 51 19.35 5.03 7.36
N HIS A 52 20.27 4.61 6.48
CA HIS A 52 21.68 4.45 6.81
C HIS A 52 22.32 5.76 7.29
N TRP A 53 21.96 6.88 6.68
CA TRP A 53 22.42 8.20 7.10
C TRP A 53 21.91 8.59 8.49
N PHE A 54 20.70 8.18 8.88
CA PHE A 54 20.20 8.36 10.25
C PHE A 54 20.84 7.37 11.24
N GLU A 55 21.12 6.13 10.83
CA GLU A 55 21.84 5.14 11.65
C GLU A 55 23.23 5.63 12.03
N THR A 56 23.99 6.18 11.08
CA THR A 56 25.33 6.75 11.33
C THR A 56 25.32 7.96 12.28
N ARG A 57 24.15 8.56 12.52
CA ARG A 57 23.93 9.67 13.46
C ARG A 57 23.36 9.24 14.80
N GLY A 58 23.27 7.93 15.07
CA GLY A 58 22.93 7.38 16.38
C GLY A 58 21.54 6.74 16.49
N LEU A 59 20.81 6.57 15.39
CA LEU A 59 19.50 5.92 15.39
C LEU A 59 19.68 4.39 15.43
N ARG A 60 19.50 3.74 16.59
CA ARG A 60 19.76 2.30 16.79
C ARG A 60 18.49 1.45 16.78
N LEU A 61 18.50 0.35 16.03
CA LEU A 61 17.38 -0.60 15.83
C LEU A 61 16.75 -1.12 17.14
N GLU A 62 17.59 -1.50 18.10
CA GLU A 62 17.19 -2.11 19.38
C GLU A 62 16.27 -1.18 20.19
N THR A 63 16.39 0.13 20.00
CA THR A 63 15.56 1.13 20.70
C THR A 63 14.21 1.38 20.03
N LEU A 64 13.99 0.82 18.83
CA LEU A 64 12.85 1.13 17.96
C LEU A 64 11.79 0.03 17.94
N PHE A 65 12.13 -1.21 18.30
CA PHE A 65 11.13 -2.24 18.53
C PHE A 65 10.35 -1.94 19.81
N ARG A 66 9.03 -2.14 19.75
CA ARG A 66 8.16 -1.89 20.90
C ARG A 66 8.25 -3.01 21.93
N LYS A 67 8.34 -4.26 21.45
CA LYS A 67 8.52 -5.50 22.22
C LYS A 67 9.34 -6.48 21.38
N GLU A 68 10.20 -7.25 22.02
CA GLU A 68 10.78 -8.45 21.39
C GLU A 68 9.68 -9.50 21.30
N LEU A 69 9.43 -10.02 20.09
CA LEU A 69 8.42 -11.05 19.92
C LEU A 69 8.93 -12.37 20.51
N PRO A 70 8.16 -13.02 21.40
CA PRO A 70 8.51 -14.35 21.88
C PRO A 70 8.52 -15.32 20.68
N GLN A 71 9.57 -16.14 20.58
CA GLN A 71 9.63 -17.16 19.54
C GLN A 71 8.50 -18.18 19.75
N GLY A 72 7.80 -18.52 18.68
CA GLY A 72 6.69 -19.47 18.74
C GLY A 72 5.87 -19.49 17.46
N ASN A 73 4.93 -20.43 17.39
CA ASN A 73 4.00 -20.53 16.29
C ASN A 73 2.76 -19.67 16.59
N PHE A 74 2.41 -18.74 15.69
CA PHE A 74 1.20 -17.93 15.83
C PHE A 74 -0.11 -18.75 15.80
N HIS A 75 -0.05 -20.02 15.41
CA HIS A 75 -1.18 -20.95 15.46
C HIS A 75 -1.30 -21.70 16.79
N ASP A 76 -0.39 -21.45 17.74
CA ASP A 76 -0.49 -21.98 19.10
C ASP A 76 -1.53 -21.15 19.89
N PRO A 77 -2.62 -21.76 20.39
CA PRO A 77 -3.60 -21.05 21.21
C PRO A 77 -2.99 -20.47 22.49
N ASP A 78 -1.87 -21.02 22.96
CA ASP A 78 -1.15 -20.56 24.14
C ASP A 78 -0.05 -19.53 23.81
N TYR A 79 0.02 -19.03 22.56
CA TYR A 79 1.01 -18.02 22.18
C TYR A 79 0.89 -16.76 23.08
N PRO A 80 1.97 -16.27 23.69
CA PRO A 80 1.88 -15.28 24.77
C PRO A 80 1.24 -13.94 24.37
N GLU A 81 1.31 -13.54 23.10
CA GLU A 81 0.77 -12.27 22.62
C GLU A 81 -0.58 -12.48 21.89
N GLU A 82 -1.69 -12.16 22.56
CA GLU A 82 -3.05 -12.42 22.07
C GLU A 82 -3.34 -11.76 20.71
N ILE A 83 -2.83 -10.55 20.48
CA ILE A 83 -3.02 -9.78 19.23
C ILE A 83 -2.45 -10.53 18.01
N LEU A 84 -1.48 -11.42 18.21
CA LEU A 84 -0.79 -12.15 17.16
C LEU A 84 -1.30 -13.60 17.02
N ARG A 85 -2.26 -14.04 17.85
CA ARG A 85 -2.85 -15.38 17.75
C ARG A 85 -3.70 -15.51 16.48
N CYS A 86 -3.49 -16.59 15.73
CA CYS A 86 -4.32 -16.93 14.57
C CYS A 86 -5.61 -17.61 15.05
N HIS A 87 -6.76 -16.91 14.97
CA HIS A 87 -8.09 -17.51 15.22
C HIS A 87 -8.61 -18.35 14.04
N CYS A 88 -7.71 -19.00 13.35
CA CYS A 88 -7.94 -19.61 12.05
C CYS A 88 -8.79 -20.89 12.18
N ASN A 89 -8.76 -21.55 13.34
CA ASN A 89 -9.59 -22.72 13.66
C ASN A 89 -11.07 -22.38 13.91
N GLU A 90 -11.40 -21.13 14.23
CA GLU A 90 -12.79 -20.73 14.50
C GLU A 90 -13.59 -20.47 13.22
N MET A 91 -12.91 -20.42 12.07
CA MET A 91 -13.53 -20.19 10.76
C MET A 91 -14.48 -21.34 10.39
N LEU A 92 -15.65 -21.01 9.85
CA LEU A 92 -16.64 -21.92 9.28
C LEU A 92 -15.98 -22.87 8.28
N SER A 93 -15.15 -22.37 7.37
CA SER A 93 -14.43 -23.19 6.40
C SER A 93 -13.57 -24.28 7.06
N LYS A 94 -12.88 -23.94 8.15
CA LYS A 94 -12.08 -24.90 8.93
C LYS A 94 -12.93 -25.87 9.75
N ARG A 95 -14.09 -25.43 10.26
CA ARG A 95 -15.06 -26.32 10.91
C ARG A 95 -15.69 -27.33 9.94
N VAL A 96 -15.95 -26.92 8.70
CA VAL A 96 -16.47 -27.81 7.64
C VAL A 96 -15.38 -28.81 7.20
N GLU A 97 -14.13 -28.35 7.04
CA GLU A 97 -12.97 -29.21 6.74
C GLU A 97 -12.73 -30.24 7.84
N ALA A 98 -12.74 -29.83 9.12
CA ALA A 98 -12.54 -30.72 10.27
C ALA A 98 -13.63 -31.80 10.42
N ARG A 99 -14.83 -31.57 9.87
CA ARG A 99 -15.93 -32.55 9.83
C ARG A 99 -15.87 -33.48 8.62
N GLY A 100 -14.81 -33.43 7.81
CA GLY A 100 -14.66 -34.25 6.60
C GLY A 100 -15.51 -33.78 5.43
N GLY A 101 -15.86 -32.48 5.37
CA GLY A 101 -16.65 -31.92 4.28
C GLY A 101 -15.97 -32.06 2.92
N HIS A 102 -16.75 -32.31 1.86
CA HIS A 102 -16.24 -32.37 0.48
C HIS A 102 -15.55 -31.04 0.09
N PRO A 103 -14.51 -31.05 -0.77
CA PRO A 103 -13.77 -29.84 -1.15
C PRO A 103 -14.64 -28.68 -1.65
N VAL A 104 -15.74 -28.99 -2.33
CA VAL A 104 -16.71 -27.98 -2.81
C VAL A 104 -17.42 -27.28 -1.65
N LEU A 105 -17.82 -28.02 -0.60
CA LEU A 105 -18.45 -27.43 0.60
C LEU A 105 -17.46 -26.55 1.37
N VAL A 106 -16.20 -26.97 1.45
CA VAL A 106 -15.12 -26.15 2.06
C VAL A 106 -14.90 -24.87 1.25
N TYR A 107 -14.89 -24.96 -0.09
CA TYR A 107 -14.77 -23.81 -0.98
C TYR A 107 -15.93 -22.83 -0.80
N LEU A 108 -17.18 -23.33 -0.80
CA LEU A 108 -18.37 -22.49 -0.60
C LEU A 108 -18.38 -21.85 0.78
N ALA A 109 -17.99 -22.58 1.83
CA ALA A 109 -17.84 -22.04 3.17
C ALA A 109 -16.81 -20.90 3.19
N LYS A 110 -15.65 -21.09 2.55
CA LYS A 110 -14.60 -20.07 2.46
C LYS A 110 -15.05 -18.85 1.64
N ALA A 111 -15.76 -19.07 0.54
CA ALA A 111 -16.32 -18.02 -0.31
C ALA A 111 -17.38 -17.21 0.45
N TRP A 112 -18.26 -17.85 1.22
CA TRP A 112 -19.26 -17.18 2.05
C TRP A 112 -18.61 -16.35 3.17
N GLU A 113 -17.65 -16.91 3.90
CA GLU A 113 -16.94 -16.18 4.95
C GLU A 113 -16.21 -14.95 4.42
N GLY A 114 -15.48 -15.10 3.31
CA GLY A 114 -14.82 -13.98 2.64
C GLY A 114 -15.83 -12.97 2.11
N GLY A 115 -16.88 -13.45 1.45
CA GLY A 115 -17.94 -12.65 0.85
C GLY A 115 -18.69 -11.79 1.86
N VAL A 116 -19.07 -12.34 3.02
CA VAL A 116 -19.75 -11.57 4.07
C VAL A 116 -18.80 -10.54 4.72
N LYS A 117 -17.54 -10.93 4.98
CA LYS A 117 -16.55 -10.04 5.59
C LYS A 117 -16.18 -8.87 4.68
N VAL A 118 -15.98 -9.11 3.39
CA VAL A 118 -15.63 -8.10 2.39
C VAL A 118 -16.86 -7.33 1.92
N GLY A 119 -17.97 -8.03 1.68
CA GLY A 119 -19.20 -7.49 1.12
C GLY A 119 -19.78 -6.33 1.92
N LYS A 120 -19.74 -6.38 3.25
CA LYS A 120 -20.18 -5.25 4.09
C LYS A 120 -19.39 -3.96 3.84
N TYR A 121 -18.08 -4.06 3.58
CA TYR A 121 -17.23 -2.91 3.28
C TYR A 121 -17.37 -2.48 1.82
N VAL A 122 -17.59 -3.42 0.90
CA VAL A 122 -17.91 -3.11 -0.51
C VAL A 122 -19.21 -2.32 -0.61
N LEU A 123 -20.25 -2.70 0.14
CA LEU A 123 -21.52 -1.97 0.19
C LEU A 123 -21.33 -0.55 0.76
N LEU A 124 -20.53 -0.41 1.82
CA LEU A 124 -20.18 0.90 2.36
C LEU A 124 -19.42 1.76 1.33
N GLY A 125 -18.44 1.18 0.64
CA GLY A 125 -17.70 1.87 -0.41
C GLY A 125 -18.57 2.28 -1.60
N LEU A 126 -19.53 1.44 -1.99
CA LEU A 126 -20.51 1.77 -3.04
C LEU A 126 -21.41 2.93 -2.62
N LEU A 127 -21.90 2.93 -1.38
CA LEU A 127 -22.70 4.02 -0.84
C LEU A 127 -21.90 5.33 -0.83
N ILE A 128 -20.65 5.29 -0.36
CA ILE A 128 -19.75 6.45 -0.38
C ILE A 128 -19.49 6.91 -1.82
N SER A 129 -19.29 6.00 -2.77
CA SER A 129 -19.07 6.32 -4.18
C SER A 129 -20.26 7.07 -4.79
N VAL A 130 -21.48 6.63 -4.54
CA VAL A 130 -22.71 7.30 -5.02
C VAL A 130 -22.83 8.70 -4.42
N VAL A 131 -22.57 8.85 -3.11
CA VAL A 131 -22.57 10.16 -2.45
C VAL A 131 -21.46 11.06 -3.03
N ALA A 132 -20.25 10.54 -3.21
CA ALA A 132 -19.13 11.28 -3.76
C ALA A 132 -19.44 11.80 -5.17
N GLN A 133 -20.02 10.98 -6.05
CA GLN A 133 -20.42 11.42 -7.40
C GLN A 133 -21.48 12.53 -7.38
N ARG A 134 -22.30 12.62 -6.33
CA ARG A 134 -23.32 13.66 -6.21
C ARG A 134 -22.76 14.99 -5.68
N TYR A 135 -21.78 14.93 -4.78
CA TYR A 135 -21.30 16.10 -4.02
C TYR A 135 -19.90 16.59 -4.42
N VAL A 136 -19.08 15.77 -5.07
CA VAL A 136 -17.72 16.14 -5.50
C VAL A 136 -17.80 16.68 -6.93
N PRO A 137 -17.57 18.00 -7.15
CA PRO A 137 -17.56 18.56 -8.49
C PRO A 137 -16.35 18.10 -9.29
N ASN A 138 -16.56 17.78 -10.57
CA ASN A 138 -15.51 17.29 -11.47
C ASN A 138 -14.32 18.25 -11.57
N GLU A 139 -14.54 19.57 -11.44
CA GLU A 139 -13.48 20.58 -11.47
C GLU A 139 -12.39 20.34 -10.40
N TRP A 140 -12.74 19.80 -9.24
CA TRP A 140 -11.77 19.50 -8.19
C TRP A 140 -10.84 18.36 -8.60
N ILE A 141 -11.40 17.34 -9.24
CA ILE A 141 -10.68 16.17 -9.75
C ILE A 141 -9.75 16.60 -10.87
N ASP A 142 -10.24 17.42 -11.81
CA ASP A 142 -9.45 17.93 -12.93
C ASP A 142 -8.26 18.77 -12.46
N ARG A 143 -8.46 19.66 -11.47
CA ARG A 143 -7.35 20.46 -10.92
C ARG A 143 -6.30 19.60 -10.24
N LEU A 144 -6.69 18.52 -9.55
CA LEU A 144 -5.75 17.65 -8.85
C LEU A 144 -5.00 16.72 -9.81
N LEU A 145 -5.70 16.15 -10.80
CA LEU A 145 -5.16 15.12 -11.68
C LEU A 145 -4.53 15.68 -12.97
N VAL A 146 -5.12 16.69 -13.59
CA VAL A 146 -4.72 17.18 -14.94
C VAL A 146 -3.69 18.29 -14.89
N SER A 147 -3.79 19.21 -13.92
CA SER A 147 -2.96 20.43 -13.90
C SER A 147 -1.45 20.16 -13.89
N GLY A 148 -1.02 19.08 -13.23
CA GLY A 148 0.39 18.75 -13.05
C GLY A 148 1.22 19.80 -12.29
N SER A 149 0.60 20.82 -11.68
CA SER A 149 1.37 21.81 -10.93
C SER A 149 2.08 21.18 -9.72
N PRO A 150 3.28 21.64 -9.32
CA PRO A 150 3.96 21.10 -8.13
C PRO A 150 3.10 21.12 -6.86
N LEU A 151 2.22 22.14 -6.75
CA LEU A 151 1.29 22.29 -5.63
C LEU A 151 0.14 21.26 -5.68
N SER A 152 -0.39 20.94 -6.86
CA SER A 152 -1.44 19.91 -7.00
C SER A 152 -0.87 18.51 -6.74
N VAL A 153 0.36 18.23 -7.17
CA VAL A 153 1.06 16.99 -6.86
C VAL A 153 1.27 16.85 -5.36
N LEU A 154 1.73 17.90 -4.68
CA LEU A 154 1.87 17.89 -3.23
C LEU A 154 0.54 17.65 -2.52
N GLY A 155 -0.52 18.37 -2.94
CA GLY A 155 -1.86 18.19 -2.41
C GLY A 155 -2.38 16.77 -2.60
N LEU A 156 -2.15 16.19 -3.78
CA LEU A 156 -2.51 14.81 -4.08
C LEU A 156 -1.74 13.81 -3.21
N THR A 157 -0.42 13.95 -3.06
CA THR A 157 0.37 13.06 -2.21
C THR A 157 -0.13 13.09 -0.77
N VAL A 158 -0.38 14.28 -0.21
CA VAL A 158 -0.92 14.43 1.14
C VAL A 158 -2.33 13.84 1.26
N ALA A 159 -3.16 13.95 0.22
CA ALA A 159 -4.48 13.35 0.18
C ALA A 159 -4.46 11.82 0.04
N VAL A 160 -3.46 11.26 -0.65
CA VAL A 160 -3.34 9.81 -0.93
C VAL A 160 -2.79 9.04 0.26
N VAL A 161 -1.83 9.60 1.00
CA VAL A 161 -1.24 9.00 2.20
C VAL A 161 -2.28 8.47 3.23
N PRO A 162 -3.37 9.19 3.57
CA PRO A 162 -4.39 8.69 4.48
C PRO A 162 -5.39 7.73 3.84
N LEU A 163 -5.39 7.54 2.51
CA LEU A 163 -6.33 6.64 1.83
C LEU A 163 -5.94 5.16 1.94
N HIS A 164 -4.72 4.83 2.39
CA HIS A 164 -4.23 3.47 2.63
C HIS A 164 -4.53 2.49 1.49
N ILE A 165 -4.37 2.95 0.24
CA ILE A 165 -4.73 2.22 -0.97
C ILE A 165 -3.66 1.17 -1.27
N THR A 166 -4.05 -0.02 -1.74
CA THR A 166 -3.07 -1.06 -2.15
C THR A 166 -2.58 -0.84 -3.59
N GLN A 167 -1.45 -1.43 -3.97
CA GLN A 167 -0.90 -1.37 -5.34
C GLN A 167 -1.97 -1.65 -6.41
N ILE A 168 -2.64 -2.79 -6.30
CA ILE A 168 -3.64 -3.24 -7.27
C ILE A 168 -4.83 -2.27 -7.34
N THR A 169 -5.25 -1.75 -6.19
CA THR A 169 -6.33 -0.76 -6.13
C THR A 169 -5.90 0.56 -6.75
N ALA A 170 -4.66 0.99 -6.54
CA ALA A 170 -4.12 2.22 -7.11
C ALA A 170 -4.11 2.15 -8.64
N THR A 171 -3.64 1.03 -9.20
CA THR A 171 -3.69 0.74 -10.64
C THR A 171 -5.13 0.75 -11.17
N ALA A 172 -6.08 0.12 -10.47
CA ALA A 172 -7.48 0.06 -10.90
C ALA A 172 -8.17 1.43 -10.89
N ILE A 173 -7.90 2.27 -9.90
CA ILE A 173 -8.45 3.63 -9.83
C ILE A 173 -7.90 4.50 -10.97
N LEU A 174 -6.58 4.45 -11.23
CA LEU A 174 -6.00 5.18 -12.37
C LEU A 174 -6.54 4.69 -13.71
N PHE A 175 -6.78 3.39 -13.86
CA PHE A 175 -7.43 2.86 -15.05
C PHE A 175 -8.84 3.42 -15.24
N GLY A 176 -9.60 3.60 -14.14
CA GLY A 176 -10.90 4.28 -14.18
C GLY A 176 -10.84 5.75 -14.60
N PHE A 177 -9.66 6.38 -14.50
CA PHE A 177 -9.39 7.73 -14.99
C PHE A 177 -8.66 7.74 -16.34
N SER A 178 -8.62 6.63 -17.07
CA SER A 178 -7.91 6.54 -18.36
C SER A 178 -8.48 7.47 -19.43
N ASP A 179 -9.76 7.83 -19.34
CA ASP A 179 -10.40 8.80 -20.22
C ASP A 179 -10.03 10.27 -19.87
N LEU A 180 -9.47 10.51 -18.67
CA LEU A 180 -8.98 11.82 -18.25
C LEU A 180 -7.49 11.96 -18.58
N ALA A 181 -7.07 13.17 -18.95
CA ALA A 181 -5.67 13.49 -19.20
C ALA A 181 -4.87 13.59 -17.89
N VAL A 182 -4.71 12.49 -17.17
CA VAL A 182 -3.99 12.44 -15.88
C VAL A 182 -2.53 12.81 -16.11
N SER A 183 -2.06 13.83 -15.39
CA SER A 183 -0.66 14.24 -15.43
C SER A 183 0.24 13.13 -14.90
N ARG A 184 1.42 12.99 -15.49
CA ARG A 184 2.39 11.94 -15.14
C ARG A 184 2.77 11.96 -13.66
N ALA A 185 2.97 13.18 -13.13
CA ALA A 185 3.29 13.39 -11.73
C ALA A 185 2.15 12.94 -10.81
N ALA A 186 0.90 13.25 -11.15
CA ALA A 186 -0.25 12.83 -10.38
C ALA A 186 -0.41 11.31 -10.38
N GLY A 187 -0.27 10.68 -11.56
CA GLY A 187 -0.32 9.21 -11.69
C GLY A 187 0.76 8.52 -10.84
N MET A 188 2.02 8.98 -10.92
CA MET A 188 3.10 8.41 -10.11
C MET A 188 2.95 8.69 -8.62
N ALA A 189 2.49 9.88 -8.23
CA ALA A 189 2.18 10.19 -6.85
C ALA A 189 1.10 9.25 -6.28
N PHE A 190 0.15 8.85 -7.11
CA PHE A 190 -0.92 7.91 -6.74
C PHE A 190 -0.43 6.46 -6.69
N LEU A 191 0.30 6.00 -7.72
CA LEU A 191 0.86 4.64 -7.79
C LEU A 191 1.89 4.35 -6.71
N VAL A 192 2.66 5.36 -6.28
CA VAL A 192 3.68 5.19 -5.26
C VAL A 192 3.17 5.58 -3.88
N GLY A 193 2.49 6.71 -3.72
CA GLY A 193 2.07 7.22 -2.42
C GLY A 193 1.00 6.37 -1.73
N GLY A 194 0.10 5.76 -2.50
CA GLY A 194 -0.97 4.92 -1.97
C GLY A 194 -0.43 3.64 -1.31
N PRO A 195 0.23 2.75 -2.06
CA PRO A 195 0.60 1.42 -1.58
C PRO A 195 1.52 1.43 -0.37
N VAL A 196 2.40 2.42 -0.30
CA VAL A 196 3.37 2.58 0.80
C VAL A 196 2.65 2.83 2.14
N THR A 197 1.42 3.33 2.12
CA THR A 197 0.63 3.55 3.33
C THR A 197 -0.47 2.51 3.50
N ALA A 198 -0.44 1.38 2.79
CA ALA A 198 -1.48 0.37 2.86
C ALA A 198 -1.71 -0.12 4.30
N LEU A 199 -2.98 -0.40 4.66
CA LEU A 199 -3.38 -0.81 6.01
C LEU A 199 -2.54 -1.95 6.60
N PRO A 200 -2.19 -3.03 5.86
CA PRO A 200 -1.37 -4.10 6.42
C PRO A 200 0.02 -3.61 6.82
N VAL A 201 0.62 -2.71 6.04
CA VAL A 201 1.94 -2.13 6.29
C VAL A 201 1.88 -1.28 7.55
N MET A 202 0.92 -0.36 7.62
CA MET A 202 0.72 0.50 8.79
C MET A 202 0.40 -0.31 10.05
N GLY A 203 -0.37 -1.40 9.92
CA GLY A 203 -0.64 -2.34 10.99
C GLY A 203 0.63 -2.96 11.56
N VAL A 204 1.55 -3.44 10.70
CA VAL A 204 2.86 -3.93 11.13
C VAL A 204 3.67 -2.82 11.80
N PHE A 205 3.67 -1.60 11.25
CA PHE A 205 4.44 -0.51 11.84
C PHE A 205 3.96 -0.07 13.22
N VAL A 206 2.65 0.05 13.41
CA VAL A 206 2.04 0.49 14.69
C VAL A 206 2.13 -0.59 15.76
N THR A 207 2.08 -1.87 15.37
CA THR A 207 2.15 -2.99 16.32
C THR A 207 3.58 -3.30 16.74
N LEU A 208 4.52 -3.30 15.79
CA LEU A 208 5.87 -3.83 16.01
C LEU A 208 6.90 -2.76 16.37
N PHE A 209 6.72 -1.54 15.84
CA PHE A 209 7.70 -0.47 15.97
C PHE A 209 7.18 0.72 16.79
N ARG A 210 8.10 1.52 17.31
CA ARG A 210 7.78 2.76 18.03
C ARG A 210 7.37 3.88 17.04
N PRO A 211 6.56 4.86 17.49
CA PRO A 211 6.06 5.94 16.64
C PRO A 211 7.18 6.78 15.99
N ARG A 212 8.39 6.79 16.58
CA ARG A 212 9.57 7.44 15.98
C ARG A 212 9.96 6.82 14.64
N LEU A 213 9.94 5.48 14.53
CA LEU A 213 10.27 4.81 13.28
C LEU A 213 9.12 4.98 12.27
N LEU A 214 7.87 4.97 12.74
CA LEU A 214 6.71 5.28 11.89
C LEU A 214 6.81 6.69 11.29
N ALA A 215 7.21 7.69 12.07
CA ALA A 215 7.41 9.05 11.57
C ALA A 215 8.54 9.13 10.54
N LEU A 216 9.67 8.44 10.77
CA LEU A 216 10.76 8.34 9.80
C LEU A 216 10.30 7.67 8.51
N TYR A 217 9.56 6.55 8.62
CA TYR A 217 8.97 5.84 7.51
C TYR A 217 8.08 6.76 6.69
N LEU A 218 7.06 7.37 7.30
CA LEU A 218 6.15 8.29 6.62
C LEU A 218 6.87 9.46 5.96
N GLY A 219 7.89 10.03 6.61
CA GLY A 219 8.72 11.09 6.03
C GLY A 219 9.47 10.64 4.78
N ILE A 220 10.12 9.47 4.82
CA ILE A 220 10.78 8.86 3.66
C ILE A 220 9.77 8.62 2.53
N CYS A 221 8.59 8.12 2.86
CA CYS A 221 7.57 7.77 1.89
C CYS A 221 7.01 9.02 1.22
N LEU A 222 6.64 10.05 1.99
CA LEU A 222 6.14 11.32 1.48
C LEU A 222 7.18 12.01 0.57
N VAL A 223 8.41 12.17 1.07
CA VAL A 223 9.49 12.84 0.32
C VAL A 223 9.85 12.04 -0.92
N GLY A 224 9.98 10.72 -0.79
CA GLY A 224 10.30 9.83 -1.90
C GLY A 224 9.23 9.84 -2.99
N THR A 225 7.95 9.80 -2.63
CA THR A 225 6.84 9.91 -3.59
C THR A 225 6.89 11.23 -4.35
N LEU A 226 7.14 12.37 -3.67
CA LEU A 226 7.29 13.66 -4.33
C LEU A 226 8.49 13.70 -5.28
N LEU A 227 9.64 13.17 -4.84
CA LEU A 227 10.83 13.08 -5.67
C LEU A 227 10.57 12.26 -6.93
N VAL A 228 9.92 11.09 -6.81
CA VAL A 228 9.55 10.26 -7.95
C VAL A 228 8.59 11.01 -8.87
N ALA A 229 7.51 11.59 -8.32
CA ALA A 229 6.49 12.28 -9.11
C ALA A 229 7.06 13.46 -9.91
N TRP A 230 7.87 14.30 -9.27
CA TRP A 230 8.51 15.44 -9.94
C TRP A 230 9.62 15.01 -10.90
N SER A 231 10.40 13.97 -10.57
CA SER A 231 11.40 13.43 -11.50
C SER A 231 10.73 12.92 -12.77
N PHE A 232 9.59 12.23 -12.65
CA PHE A 232 8.84 11.73 -13.80
C PHE A 232 8.23 12.86 -14.63
N GLN A 233 7.85 13.96 -13.98
CA GLN A 233 7.40 15.16 -14.67
C GLN A 233 8.53 15.85 -15.43
N ALA A 234 9.69 16.01 -14.79
CA ALA A 234 10.84 16.73 -15.34
C ALA A 234 11.53 15.95 -16.46
N LEU A 235 11.61 14.62 -16.36
CA LEU A 235 12.17 13.75 -17.39
C LEU A 235 11.40 13.84 -18.71
N GLY A 236 10.18 14.39 -18.69
CA GLY A 236 9.40 14.64 -19.90
C GLY A 236 9.19 13.39 -20.75
N TRP A 237 9.43 12.18 -20.20
CA TRP A 237 9.73 11.00 -21.00
C TRP A 237 8.55 10.66 -21.91
N VAL A 238 8.71 10.99 -23.18
CA VAL A 238 7.75 10.80 -24.26
C VAL A 238 7.61 9.29 -24.47
N GLY A 239 6.53 8.72 -23.95
CA GLY A 239 5.95 7.49 -24.46
C GLY A 239 4.66 7.89 -25.17
N LEU A 240 4.66 7.70 -26.48
CA LEU A 240 3.59 7.93 -27.46
C LEU A 240 2.15 7.76 -26.93
#